data_AF-A0AAP5YZX8-F1
#
_entry.id   AF-A0AAP5YZX8-F1
#
_cell.length_a   1.000
_cell.length_b   1.000
_cell.length_c   1.000
_cell.angle_alpha   90.00
_cell.angle_beta   90.00
_cell.angle_gamma   90.00
#
_symmetry.space_group_name_H-M   'P 1'
#
loop_
_entity.id
_entity.type
_entity.pdbx_description
1 polymer ?
#
loop_
_entity_poly.entity_id
_entity_poly.type
_entity_poly.pdbx_seq_one_letter_code
_entity_poly.pdbx_strand_id
1 'polypeptide(L)'
;MLRNRPIQAFWYGYQSAKSAWKGSSHLELENSDIAQSWLKVVLMAMAITFLNPHVYLDTVVILGGVTAQMEPDEKLLFVIGALIASGGWFYGLVYLANKLIPLFSKPRTWRILDSAISCIMCGIALKLAAPLLSQYI
;
A
#
# COMPACT_ATOMS: atom_id res chain seq x y z
N MET A 1 -5.70 11.99 29.88
CA MET A 1 -5.32 12.46 28.53
C MET A 1 -5.75 11.45 27.43
N LEU A 2 -6.96 10.87 27.52
CA LEU A 2 -7.40 9.70 26.70
C LEU A 2 -8.84 9.84 26.12
N ARG A 3 -9.44 11.04 26.16
CA ARG A 3 -10.90 11.21 25.96
C ARG A 3 -11.37 11.54 24.52
N ASN A 4 -10.46 11.75 23.57
CA ASN A 4 -10.81 12.33 22.25
C ASN A 4 -10.49 11.46 21.01
N ARG A 5 -10.07 10.20 21.19
CA ARG A 5 -9.83 9.24 20.08
C ARG A 5 -11.05 8.98 19.16
N PRO A 6 -12.32 8.96 19.64
CA PRO A 6 -13.45 8.69 18.74
C PRO A 6 -13.79 9.87 17.83
N ILE A 7 -13.52 11.10 18.26
CA ILE A 7 -13.79 12.32 17.49
C ILE A 7 -12.88 12.38 16.25
N GLN A 8 -11.64 11.89 16.35
CA GLN A 8 -10.70 11.83 15.24
C GLN A 8 -11.16 10.81 14.16
N ALA A 9 -11.70 9.66 14.56
CA ALA A 9 -12.21 8.66 13.63
C ALA A 9 -13.42 9.17 12.83
N PHE A 10 -14.35 9.87 13.49
CA PHE A 10 -15.48 10.52 12.80
C PHE A 10 -15.02 11.66 11.88
N TRP A 11 -13.99 12.41 12.27
CA TRP A 11 -13.42 13.49 11.46
C TRP A 11 -12.70 12.98 10.20
N TYR A 12 -11.91 11.90 10.31
CA TYR A 12 -11.29 11.23 9.16
C TYR A 12 -12.33 10.54 8.25
N GLY A 13 -13.38 9.94 8.83
CA GLY A 13 -14.52 9.40 8.10
C GLY A 13 -15.28 10.47 7.31
N TYR A 14 -15.51 11.65 7.91
CA TYR A 14 -16.15 12.79 7.25
C TYR A 14 -15.27 13.43 6.17
N GLN A 15 -13.96 13.54 6.38
CA GLN A 15 -13.03 14.05 5.35
C GLN A 15 -12.90 13.11 4.16
N SER A 16 -12.88 11.79 4.37
CA SER A 16 -12.85 10.81 3.27
C SER A 16 -14.15 10.81 2.46
N ALA A 17 -15.31 10.95 3.12
CA ALA A 17 -16.59 11.13 2.45
C ALA A 17 -16.69 12.47 1.69
N LYS A 18 -16.11 13.55 2.22
CA LYS A 18 -16.07 14.86 1.56
C LYS A 18 -15.11 14.90 0.37
N SER A 19 -14.00 14.15 0.43
CA SER A 19 -13.06 13.98 -0.68
C SER A 19 -13.61 13.10 -1.81
N ALA A 20 -14.56 12.20 -1.51
CA ALA A 20 -15.30 11.45 -2.52
C ALA A 20 -16.39 12.28 -3.24
N TRP A 21 -16.88 13.38 -2.63
CA TRP A 21 -17.95 14.21 -3.19
C TRP A 21 -17.49 15.50 -3.86
N LYS A 22 -16.35 16.07 -3.48
CA LYS A 22 -15.69 17.09 -4.31
C LYS A 22 -14.91 16.39 -5.42
N GLY A 23 -15.63 15.93 -6.44
CA GLY A 23 -15.04 15.72 -7.75
C GLY A 23 -14.45 17.04 -8.24
N SER A 24 -13.14 17.21 -8.12
CA SER A 24 -12.31 18.24 -8.75
C SER A 24 -10.90 18.03 -8.20
N SER A 25 -9.98 17.48 -8.97
CA SER A 25 -9.42 18.15 -10.12
C SER A 25 -9.59 17.29 -11.37
N HIS A 26 -10.46 17.71 -12.28
CA HIS A 26 -10.00 18.14 -13.61
C HIS A 26 -8.47 18.27 -13.59
N LEU A 27 -7.79 17.28 -14.18
CA LEU A 27 -6.41 17.45 -14.58
C LEU A 27 -6.42 18.57 -15.61
N GLU A 28 -6.44 19.82 -15.14
CA GLU A 28 -5.74 20.88 -15.84
C GLU A 28 -4.31 20.37 -15.89
N LEU A 29 -4.01 19.73 -17.02
CA LEU A 29 -2.66 19.54 -17.51
C LEU A 29 -2.13 20.95 -17.74
N GLU A 30 -1.79 21.63 -16.66
CA GLU A 30 -1.02 22.86 -16.72
C GLU A 30 0.29 22.46 -17.37
N ASN A 31 0.44 23.01 -18.58
CA ASN A 31 1.50 22.82 -19.55
C ASN A 31 2.83 23.27 -18.93
N SER A 32 3.32 22.48 -17.98
CA SER A 32 4.71 22.47 -17.57
C SER A 32 5.31 21.25 -18.24
N ASP A 33 6.47 21.41 -18.85
CA ASP A 33 7.25 20.40 -19.55
C ASP A 33 7.51 19.14 -18.72
N ILE A 34 6.48 18.31 -18.56
CA ILE A 34 6.56 17.04 -17.84
C ILE A 34 6.85 15.98 -18.90
N ALA A 35 8.06 16.03 -19.44
CA ALA A 35 8.80 14.78 -19.58
C ALA A 35 8.92 14.22 -18.15
N GLN A 36 7.90 13.49 -17.70
CA GLN A 36 7.86 12.89 -16.37
C GLN A 36 9.03 11.91 -16.33
N SER A 37 10.17 12.38 -15.82
CA SER A 37 11.38 11.60 -15.73
C SER A 37 11.03 10.35 -14.93
N TRP A 38 11.11 9.18 -15.56
CA TRP A 38 10.87 7.87 -14.95
C TRP A 38 11.60 7.75 -13.60
N LEU A 39 12.73 8.44 -13.47
CA LEU A 39 13.52 8.63 -12.26
C LEU A 39 12.69 9.23 -11.11
N LYS A 40 11.87 10.26 -11.35
CA LYS A 40 11.01 10.88 -10.33
C LYS A 40 9.92 9.91 -9.85
N VAL A 41 9.35 9.11 -10.74
CA VAL A 41 8.34 8.10 -10.40
C VAL A 41 8.95 6.99 -9.55
N VAL A 42 10.11 6.48 -9.97
CA VAL A 42 10.87 5.47 -9.20
C VAL A 42 11.25 6.00 -7.83
N LEU A 43 11.74 7.24 -7.75
CA LEU A 43 12.18 7.85 -6.49
C LEU A 43 11.01 8.09 -5.55
N MET A 44 9.83 8.49 -6.06
CA MET A 44 8.61 8.61 -5.25
C MET A 44 8.12 7.24 -4.75
N ALA A 45 8.12 6.22 -5.60
CA ALA A 45 7.74 4.87 -5.21
C ALA A 45 8.69 4.27 -4.17
N MET A 46 10.01 4.48 -4.34
CA MET A 46 11.02 4.11 -3.36
C MET A 46 10.85 4.89 -2.06
N ALA A 47 10.61 6.20 -2.12
CA ALA A 47 10.37 7.00 -0.92
C ALA A 47 9.14 6.50 -0.15
N ILE A 48 8.02 6.21 -0.81
CA ILE A 48 6.82 5.69 -0.14
C ILE A 48 7.06 4.30 0.46
N THR A 49 7.82 3.44 -0.23
CA THR A 49 8.09 2.06 0.22
C THR A 49 9.11 2.01 1.36
N PHE A 50 10.23 2.73 1.24
CA PHE A 50 11.30 2.76 2.23
C PHE A 50 11.04 3.73 3.38
N LEU A 51 10.24 4.79 3.21
CA LEU A 51 9.91 5.67 4.34
C LEU A 51 8.87 5.06 5.28
N ASN A 52 8.34 3.88 4.95
CA ASN A 52 7.46 3.13 5.84
C ASN A 52 8.28 2.25 6.80
N PRO A 53 8.37 2.60 8.10
CA PRO A 53 9.15 1.81 9.07
C PRO A 53 8.64 0.37 9.24
N HIS A 54 7.39 0.09 8.87
CA HIS A 54 6.79 -1.24 8.94
C HIS A 54 7.46 -2.23 7.97
N VAL A 55 7.86 -1.77 6.78
CA VAL A 55 8.48 -2.64 5.76
C VAL A 55 9.82 -3.20 6.24
N TYR A 56 10.58 -2.41 7.02
CA TYR A 56 11.84 -2.87 7.60
C TYR A 56 11.64 -3.95 8.66
N LEU A 57 10.57 -3.87 9.45
CA LEU A 57 10.27 -4.91 10.44
C LEU A 57 9.96 -6.23 9.73
N ASP A 58 9.15 -6.19 8.68
CA ASP A 58 8.75 -7.40 7.96
C ASP A 58 9.90 -8.03 7.15
N THR A 59 10.83 -7.21 6.64
CA THR A 59 11.90 -7.68 5.72
C THR A 59 13.27 -7.86 6.37
N VAL A 60 13.68 -6.99 7.30
CA VAL A 60 15.02 -7.08 7.92
C VAL A 60 14.95 -7.84 9.23
N VAL A 61 13.94 -7.55 10.06
CA VAL A 61 13.85 -8.17 11.39
C VAL A 61 13.32 -9.59 11.31
N ILE A 62 12.20 -9.82 10.61
CA ILE A 62 11.62 -11.16 10.49
C ILE A 62 12.52 -12.07 9.61
N LEU A 63 12.88 -11.64 8.40
CA LEU A 63 13.73 -12.45 7.51
C LEU A 63 15.14 -12.64 8.08
N GLY A 64 15.72 -11.60 8.68
CA GLY A 64 17.02 -11.67 9.34
C GLY A 64 17.00 -12.59 10.56
N GLY A 65 15.92 -12.58 11.34
CA GLY A 65 15.74 -13.48 12.48
C GLY A 65 15.61 -14.95 12.08
N VAL A 66 14.89 -15.23 10.98
CA VAL A 66 14.74 -16.60 10.45
C VAL A 66 16.06 -17.13 9.88
N THR A 67 16.82 -16.29 9.18
CA THR A 67 18.09 -16.70 8.56
C THR A 67 19.26 -16.74 9.55
N ALA A 68 19.19 -16.03 10.69
CA ALA A 68 20.27 -16.00 11.68
C ALA A 68 20.61 -17.39 12.27
N GLN A 69 19.62 -18.28 12.37
CA GLN A 69 19.77 -19.62 12.97
C GLN A 69 20.21 -20.70 11.97
N MET A 70 20.38 -20.36 10.69
CA MET A 70 20.70 -21.32 9.61
C MET A 70 22.22 -21.46 9.39
N GLU A 71 22.65 -22.66 9.01
CA GLU A 71 24.03 -22.93 8.59
C GLU A 71 24.39 -22.18 7.27
N PRO A 72 25.67 -21.89 7.00
CA PRO A 72 26.10 -21.11 5.82
C PRO A 72 25.61 -21.70 4.49
N ASP A 73 25.59 -23.03 4.37
CA ASP A 73 25.17 -23.74 3.16
C ASP A 73 23.64 -23.64 2.93
N GLU A 74 22.85 -23.67 3.99
CA GLU A 74 21.39 -23.50 3.93
C GLU A 74 20.99 -22.06 3.61
N LYS A 75 21.77 -21.08 4.11
CA LYS A 75 21.59 -19.65 3.80
C LYS A 75 21.73 -19.37 2.30
N LEU A 76 22.69 -20.00 1.62
CA LEU A 76 22.88 -19.82 0.18
C LEU A 76 21.68 -20.35 -0.62
N LEU A 77 21.18 -21.54 -0.28
CA LEU A 77 19.99 -22.11 -0.90
C LEU A 77 18.75 -21.23 -0.65
N PHE A 78 18.60 -20.69 0.57
CA PHE A 78 17.52 -19.78 0.92
C PHE A 78 17.57 -18.49 0.09
N VAL A 79 18.74 -17.86 -0.05
CA VAL A 79 18.91 -16.63 -0.83
C VAL A 79 18.58 -16.87 -2.30
N ILE A 80 19.05 -17.97 -2.89
CA ILE A 80 18.74 -18.31 -4.28
C ILE A 80 17.23 -18.51 -4.46
N GLY A 81 16.59 -19.26 -3.56
CA GLY A 81 15.14 -19.44 -3.56
C GLY A 81 14.37 -18.12 -3.42
N ALA A 82 14.81 -17.25 -2.50
CA ALA A 82 14.23 -15.93 -2.28
C ALA A 82 14.37 -15.02 -3.51
N LEU A 83 15.51 -15.07 -4.21
CA LEU A 83 15.73 -14.31 -5.44
C LEU A 83 14.82 -14.79 -6.57
N ILE A 84 14.68 -16.10 -6.77
CA ILE A 84 13.79 -16.67 -7.80
C ILE A 84 12.32 -16.34 -7.48
N ALA A 85 11.90 -16.55 -6.23
CA ALA A 85 10.54 -16.24 -5.80
C ALA A 85 10.22 -14.74 -5.94
N SER A 86 11.14 -13.87 -5.52
CA SER A 86 10.99 -12.41 -5.68
C SER A 86 10.94 -12.03 -7.15
N GLY A 87 11.85 -12.55 -7.98
CA GLY A 87 11.88 -12.29 -9.41
C GLY A 87 10.58 -12.71 -10.11
N GLY A 88 10.07 -13.91 -9.80
CA GLY A 88 8.79 -14.40 -10.31
C GLY A 88 7.62 -13.53 -9.86
N TRP A 89 7.61 -13.10 -8.60
CA TRP A 89 6.56 -12.25 -8.05
C TRP A 89 6.56 -10.84 -8.69
N PHE A 90 7.72 -10.19 -8.78
CA PHE A 90 7.85 -8.87 -9.42
C PHE A 90 7.50 -8.91 -10.90
N TYR A 91 7.95 -9.95 -11.62
CA TYR A 91 7.55 -10.15 -13.02
C TYR A 91 6.04 -10.30 -13.15
N GLY A 92 5.42 -11.08 -12.25
CA GLY A 92 3.97 -11.22 -12.16
C GLY A 92 3.26 -9.88 -11.94
N LEU A 93 3.76 -9.04 -11.04
CA LEU A 93 3.21 -7.69 -10.80
C LEU A 93 3.29 -6.80 -12.04
N VAL A 94 4.44 -6.77 -12.71
CA VAL A 94 4.62 -5.95 -13.92
C VAL A 94 3.72 -6.45 -15.05
N TYR A 95 3.62 -7.76 -15.24
CA TYR A 95 2.71 -8.36 -16.21
C TYR A 95 1.25 -8.01 -15.94
N LEU A 96 0.82 -8.12 -14.68
CA LEU A 96 -0.54 -7.78 -14.26
C LEU A 96 -0.80 -6.27 -14.43
N ALA A 97 0.14 -5.42 -14.05
CA ALA A 97 0.07 -3.98 -14.23
C ALA A 97 -0.11 -3.62 -15.71
N ASN A 98 0.71 -4.17 -16.61
CA ASN A 98 0.60 -3.97 -18.05
C ASN A 98 -0.77 -4.39 -18.60
N LYS A 99 -1.32 -5.50 -18.12
CA LYS A 99 -2.66 -5.96 -18.50
C LYS A 99 -3.79 -5.06 -17.96
N LEU A 100 -3.57 -4.38 -16.85
CA LEU A 100 -4.53 -3.47 -16.22
C LEU A 100 -4.49 -2.05 -16.79
N ILE A 101 -3.41 -1.63 -17.47
CA ILE A 101 -3.31 -0.32 -18.15
C ILE A 101 -4.56 0.00 -19.00
N PRO A 102 -5.04 -0.87 -19.93
CA PRO A 102 -6.24 -0.57 -20.73
C PRO A 102 -7.53 -0.53 -19.89
N LEU A 103 -7.55 -1.17 -18.72
CA LEU A 103 -8.67 -1.09 -17.78
C LEU A 103 -8.70 0.28 -17.09
N PHE A 104 -7.53 0.84 -16.73
CA PHE A 104 -7.41 2.13 -16.05
C PHE A 104 -7.71 3.35 -16.91
N SER A 105 -7.81 3.20 -18.24
CA SER A 105 -8.28 4.28 -19.13
C SER A 105 -9.77 4.61 -18.96
N LYS A 106 -10.56 3.76 -18.27
CA LYS A 106 -11.99 3.98 -18.05
C LYS A 106 -12.26 4.57 -16.66
N PRO A 107 -13.04 5.66 -16.54
CA PRO A 107 -13.36 6.27 -15.25
C PRO A 107 -14.19 5.35 -14.33
N ARG A 108 -14.89 4.35 -14.89
CA ARG A 108 -15.59 3.33 -14.10
C ARG A 108 -14.64 2.39 -13.35
N THR A 109 -13.47 2.07 -13.90
CA THR A 109 -12.48 1.19 -13.27
C THR A 109 -11.89 1.84 -12.02
N TRP A 110 -11.59 3.14 -12.10
CA TRP A 110 -11.15 3.93 -10.96
C TRP A 110 -12.18 3.91 -9.82
N ARG A 111 -13.46 4.10 -10.14
CA ARG A 111 -14.53 4.01 -9.12
C ARG A 111 -14.64 2.64 -8.46
N ILE A 112 -14.46 1.56 -9.23
CA ILE A 112 -14.49 0.19 -8.69
C ILE A 112 -13.29 -0.04 -7.78
N LEU A 113 -12.09 0.40 -8.19
CA LEU A 113 -10.88 0.30 -7.38
C LEU A 113 -11.04 1.07 -6.06
N ASP A 114 -11.48 2.33 -6.12
CA ASP A 114 -11.70 3.16 -4.93
C ASP A 114 -12.75 2.56 -4.00
N SER A 115 -13.83 1.98 -4.55
CA SER A 115 -14.86 1.30 -3.77
C SER A 115 -14.30 0.05 -3.07
N ALA A 116 -13.47 -0.73 -3.77
CA ALA A 116 -12.83 -1.91 -3.20
C ALA A 116 -11.84 -1.52 -2.09
N ILE A 117 -11.02 -0.49 -2.29
CA ILE A 117 -10.09 0.04 -1.28
C ILE A 117 -10.87 0.51 -0.05
N SER A 118 -11.96 1.27 -0.25
CA SER A 118 -12.83 1.73 0.84
C SER A 118 -13.42 0.55 1.61
N CYS A 119 -13.91 -0.48 0.92
CA CYS A 119 -14.44 -1.69 1.56
C CYS A 119 -13.37 -2.42 2.40
N ILE A 120 -12.16 -2.55 1.87
CA ILE A 120 -11.04 -3.19 2.57
C ILE A 120 -10.65 -2.37 3.80
N MET A 121 -10.51 -1.04 3.67
CA MET A 121 -10.18 -0.15 4.80
C MET A 121 -11.26 -0.17 5.88
N CYS A 122 -12.55 -0.17 5.50
CA CYS A 122 -13.65 -0.36 6.45
C CYS A 122 -13.56 -1.71 7.16
N GLY A 123 -13.24 -2.79 6.42
CA GLY A 123 -13.05 -4.12 7.00
C GLY A 123 -11.91 -4.17 8.02
N ILE A 124 -10.76 -3.57 7.71
CA ILE A 124 -9.61 -3.48 8.63
C ILE A 124 -9.96 -2.64 9.86
N ALA A 125 -10.61 -1.49 9.66
CA ALA A 125 -11.03 -0.61 10.76
C ALA A 125 -12.01 -1.31 11.71
N LEU A 126 -12.99 -2.07 11.19
CA LEU A 126 -13.90 -2.87 11.99
C LEU A 126 -13.17 -3.98 12.75
N LYS A 127 -12.22 -4.67 12.10
CA LYS A 127 -11.39 -5.69 12.76
C LYS A 127 -10.52 -5.13 13.88
N LEU A 128 -10.02 -3.90 13.76
CA LEU A 128 -9.27 -3.23 14.82
C LEU A 128 -10.17 -2.65 15.92
N ALA A 129 -11.38 -2.21 15.58
CA ALA A 129 -12.33 -1.65 16.55
C ALA A 129 -13.04 -2.74 17.38
N ALA A 130 -13.25 -3.94 16.82
CA ALA A 130 -13.86 -5.08 17.50
C ALA A 130 -13.19 -5.48 18.83
N PRO A 131 -11.86 -5.65 18.92
CA PRO A 131 -11.19 -5.98 20.18
C PRO A 131 -11.22 -4.82 21.20
N LEU A 132 -11.32 -3.56 20.76
CA LEU A 132 -11.43 -2.40 21.66
C LEU A 132 -12.80 -2.29 22.33
N LEU A 133 -13.88 -2.73 21.67
CA LEU A 133 -15.23 -2.78 22.24
C LEU A 133 -15.42 -3.97 23.19
N SER A 134 -14.77 -5.11 22.91
CA SER A 134 -14.76 -6.29 23.81
C SER A 134 -13.97 -6.08 25.10
N GLN A 135 -13.12 -5.06 25.18
CA GLN A 135 -12.35 -4.72 26.38
C GLN A 135 -13.07 -3.73 27.32
N TYR A 136 -14.20 -3.16 26.89
CA TYR A 136 -14.95 -2.12 27.63
C TYR A 136 -16.35 -2.58 28.09
N ILE A 137 -16.76 -3.80 27.70
CA ILE A 137 -17.93 -4.52 28.23
C ILE A 137 -17.38 -5.64 29.12
#